data_AF-A0AAY5EE14-F1
#
_entry.id   AF-A0AAY5EE14-F1
#
_cell.length_a   1.000
_cell.length_b   1.000
_cell.length_c   1.000
_cell.angle_alpha   90.00
_cell.angle_beta   90.00
_cell.angle_gamma   90.00
#
_symmetry.space_group_name_H-M   'P 1'
#
loop_
_entity.id
_entity.type
_entity.pdbx_description
1 polymer ?
#
loop_
_entity_poly.entity_id
_entity_poly.type
_entity_poly.pdbx_seq_one_letter_code
_entity_poly.pdbx_strand_id
1 'polypeptide(L)'
;MPAFRQVGEKQLPNPVIYMAWSPKRDLIALANTAGELLLHRLANFQRVWSLAPNENTGKEITSLAWRPDGKILAFGVGDTKQVVLCDAEKAEILHLFPVDVPVSCMHWVEVQSNSSSLSVFSESEDESNCFLPRLPTLPKSEEKSDEVTNLLGEVRLNILVTGGPSGFVELYAYGLYKVATLTEITGTCRSLCLSSDLKSLSVVTETRSSNDNSEIHYIQLDTGLLSSCLPELTRMARKFTHISTLIQYLRLSLTCMCEAWEDILMQMDLRLTKFVQEKNTSTQVQDEFLELLLWGHASPELQALLMNQLTVKGLKMLGQSIESSYSSIQKLVISHLQSGSGALLYHLSEVKGMALWKQKFQPLGLDPVAIEEAITAVGSFTLKANELLQVIDKSMKNFKAFFRWLYVGKMTQKDLAFVADFLSEHFSNEELFDRKGKYFNVERVGQYLKDEDEDLVSPPNMEGNNWLSFVEQIVCGPKPLILDLIENHEQMFEHICL
;
A
#
# COMPACT_ATOMS: atom_id res chain seq x y z
N MET A 1 39.69 -13.32 41.75
CA MET A 1 38.79 -12.33 41.12
C MET A 1 37.48 -13.02 40.80
N PRO A 2 36.33 -12.34 40.89
CA PRO A 2 35.05 -12.93 40.47
C PRO A 2 35.09 -13.31 38.97
N ALA A 3 34.39 -14.37 38.61
CA ALA A 3 34.36 -14.91 37.24
C ALA A 3 33.67 -13.97 36.23
N PHE A 4 32.82 -13.06 36.70
CA PHE A 4 32.11 -12.08 35.88
C PHE A 4 32.49 -10.66 36.26
N ARG A 5 32.59 -9.80 35.24
CA ARG A 5 32.81 -8.36 35.40
C ARG A 5 31.47 -7.64 35.23
N GLN A 6 31.09 -6.84 36.22
CA GLN A 6 29.95 -5.94 36.10
C GLN A 6 30.31 -4.79 35.14
N VAL A 7 29.51 -4.64 34.07
CA VAL A 7 29.72 -3.61 33.03
C VAL A 7 28.78 -2.41 33.21
N GLY A 8 27.61 -2.61 33.83
CA GLY A 8 26.66 -1.54 34.12
C GLY A 8 25.58 -1.99 35.09
N GLU A 9 25.00 -1.03 35.79
CA GLU A 9 23.84 -1.19 36.66
C GLU A 9 23.01 0.07 36.58
N LYS A 10 21.71 -0.08 36.31
CA LYS A 10 20.80 1.05 36.11
C LYS A 10 19.42 0.70 36.60
N GLN A 11 18.84 1.59 37.39
CA GLN A 11 17.43 1.51 37.78
C GLN A 11 16.56 2.15 36.70
N LEU A 12 15.57 1.43 36.21
CA LEU A 12 14.61 1.92 35.21
C LEU A 12 13.35 2.45 35.92
N PRO A 13 12.68 3.48 35.35
CA PRO A 13 11.52 4.10 35.98
C PRO A 13 10.27 3.22 35.93
N ASN A 14 10.12 2.43 34.87
CA ASN A 14 8.98 1.55 34.64
C ASN A 14 9.42 0.08 34.74
N PRO A 15 8.57 -0.82 35.28
CA PRO A 15 8.81 -2.26 35.24
C PRO A 15 8.99 -2.76 33.81
N VAL A 16 9.97 -3.65 33.63
CA VAL A 16 10.25 -4.30 32.34
C VAL A 16 9.46 -5.61 32.27
N ILE A 17 8.66 -5.78 31.22
CA ILE A 17 7.85 -6.98 30.97
C ILE A 17 8.64 -7.98 30.13
N TYR A 18 9.29 -7.50 29.07
CA TYR A 18 10.08 -8.33 28.15
C TYR A 18 11.46 -7.75 27.94
N MET A 19 12.44 -8.63 27.74
CA MET A 19 13.81 -8.27 27.38
C MET A 19 14.40 -9.28 26.41
N ALA A 20 15.14 -8.80 25.42
CA ALA A 20 15.79 -9.66 24.43
C ALA A 20 17.12 -9.05 23.98
N TRP A 21 18.19 -9.85 24.06
CA TRP A 21 19.50 -9.48 23.51
C TRP A 21 19.51 -9.58 21.98
N SER A 22 20.22 -8.66 21.34
CA SER A 22 20.53 -8.76 19.92
C SER A 22 21.44 -9.97 19.68
N PRO A 23 21.18 -10.78 18.64
CA PRO A 23 21.96 -11.99 18.37
C PRO A 23 23.40 -11.71 17.89
N LYS A 24 23.64 -10.56 17.26
CA LYS A 24 24.94 -10.21 16.66
C LYS A 24 25.60 -8.95 17.25
N ARG A 25 24.85 -8.09 17.94
CA ARG A 25 25.31 -6.77 18.42
C ARG A 25 25.28 -6.70 19.94
N ASP A 26 25.99 -5.73 20.52
CA ASP A 26 26.04 -5.45 21.96
C ASP A 26 24.82 -4.64 22.45
N LEU A 27 23.62 -5.04 22.01
CA LEU A 27 22.37 -4.33 22.22
C LEU A 27 21.35 -5.21 22.94
N ILE A 28 20.53 -4.61 23.81
CA ILE A 28 19.40 -5.24 24.48
C ILE A 28 18.14 -4.40 24.30
N ALA A 29 17.08 -5.04 23.81
CA ALA A 29 15.74 -4.47 23.72
C ALA A 29 14.97 -4.77 25.01
N LEU A 30 14.22 -3.78 25.50
CA LEU A 30 13.39 -3.87 26.69
C LEU A 30 12.01 -3.30 26.37
N ALA A 31 10.94 -3.99 26.76
CA ALA A 31 9.58 -3.46 26.71
C ALA A 31 9.08 -3.24 28.14
N ASN A 32 8.48 -2.08 28.40
CA ASN A 32 7.99 -1.72 29.73
C ASN A 32 6.46 -1.71 29.81
N THR A 33 5.92 -1.57 31.02
CA THR A 33 4.47 -1.51 31.28
C THR A 33 3.78 -0.26 30.74
N ALA A 34 4.53 0.75 30.31
CA ALA A 34 3.98 1.96 29.69
C ALA A 34 3.82 1.79 28.16
N GLY A 35 4.19 0.64 27.60
CA GLY A 35 4.16 0.40 26.15
C GLY A 35 5.36 0.96 25.39
N GLU A 36 6.40 1.42 26.09
CA GLU A 36 7.60 1.93 25.45
C GLU A 36 8.58 0.79 25.16
N LEU A 37 9.10 0.78 23.93
CA LEU A 37 10.18 -0.08 23.51
C LEU A 37 11.50 0.69 23.61
N LEU A 38 12.43 0.16 24.41
CA LEU A 38 13.72 0.80 24.70
C LEU A 38 14.85 -0.07 24.19
N LEU A 39 15.82 0.56 23.51
CA LEU A 39 17.05 -0.12 23.12
C LEU A 39 18.23 0.44 23.92
N HIS A 40 19.00 -0.46 24.54
CA HIS A 40 20.18 -0.10 25.31
C HIS A 40 21.43 -0.82 24.79
N ARG A 41 22.57 -0.16 24.91
CA ARG A 41 23.89 -0.73 24.64
C ARG A 41 24.47 -1.34 25.90
N LEU A 42 25.22 -2.43 25.77
CA LEU A 42 25.86 -3.13 26.89
C LEU A 42 26.79 -2.20 27.68
N ALA A 43 27.60 -1.38 26.98
CA ALA A 43 28.52 -0.44 27.62
C ALA A 43 27.75 0.59 28.47
N ASN A 44 27.93 0.53 29.79
CA ASN A 44 27.29 1.40 30.80
C ASN A 44 25.75 1.42 30.75
N PHE A 45 25.10 0.45 30.09
CA PHE A 45 23.65 0.41 29.91
C PHE A 45 23.08 1.74 29.35
N GLN A 46 23.77 2.30 28.36
CA GLN A 46 23.39 3.55 27.72
C GLN A 46 22.16 3.32 26.82
N ARG A 47 21.16 4.21 26.91
CA ARG A 47 19.99 4.17 26.03
C ARG A 47 20.40 4.66 24.64
N VAL A 48 20.13 3.85 23.61
CA VAL A 48 20.33 4.22 22.20
C VAL A 48 19.13 5.04 21.72
N TRP A 49 17.93 4.49 21.88
CA TRP A 49 16.67 5.16 21.56
C TRP A 49 15.51 4.62 22.41
N SER A 50 14.37 5.31 22.32
CA SER A 50 13.10 4.90 22.91
C SER A 50 11.97 5.16 21.91
N LEU A 51 11.17 4.14 21.64
CA LEU A 51 9.97 4.23 20.82
C LEU A 51 8.76 4.27 21.75
N ALA A 52 8.10 5.42 21.80
CA ALA A 52 6.89 5.63 22.59
C ALA A 52 5.67 5.05 21.84
N PRO A 53 4.61 4.64 22.57
CA PRO A 53 3.37 4.19 21.95
C PRO A 53 2.74 5.33 21.14
N ASN A 54 2.32 5.04 19.91
CA ASN A 54 1.58 5.96 19.05
C ASN A 54 0.25 5.34 18.61
N GLU A 55 -0.57 6.08 17.87
CA GLU A 55 -1.89 5.59 17.42
C GLU A 55 -1.79 4.31 16.58
N ASN A 56 -0.67 4.09 15.89
CA ASN A 56 -0.45 2.91 15.05
C ASN A 56 0.11 1.72 15.84
N THR A 57 1.00 1.95 16.82
CA THR A 57 1.66 0.89 17.59
C THR A 57 0.93 0.44 18.84
N GLY A 58 -0.12 1.13 19.27
CA GLY A 58 -0.83 0.78 20.50
C GLY A 58 0.04 0.89 21.75
N LYS A 59 -0.46 0.38 22.89
CA LYS A 59 0.17 0.53 24.21
C LYS A 59 0.63 -0.78 24.85
N GLU A 60 0.09 -1.92 24.45
CA GLU A 60 0.37 -3.18 25.15
C GLU A 60 1.36 -4.04 24.35
N ILE A 61 2.64 -4.01 24.70
CA ILE A 61 3.64 -4.90 24.09
C ILE A 61 3.55 -6.29 24.72
N THR A 62 3.28 -7.31 23.89
CA THR A 62 3.04 -8.69 24.33
C THR A 62 4.19 -9.65 24.05
N SER A 63 5.10 -9.32 23.13
CA SER A 63 6.24 -10.17 22.79
C SER A 63 7.32 -9.41 22.04
N LEU A 64 8.58 -9.90 22.09
CA LEU A 64 9.73 -9.34 21.37
C LEU A 64 10.50 -10.46 20.65
N ALA A 65 10.96 -10.20 19.43
CA ALA A 65 11.86 -11.10 18.71
C ALA A 65 12.84 -10.33 17.82
N TRP A 66 14.12 -10.64 17.93
CA TRP A 66 15.15 -10.09 17.05
C TRP A 66 15.24 -10.91 15.78
N ARG A 67 15.35 -10.23 14.63
CA ARG A 67 15.80 -10.90 13.40
C ARG A 67 17.23 -11.43 13.63
N PRO A 68 17.58 -12.63 13.13
CA PRO A 68 18.90 -13.24 13.35
C PRO A 68 20.11 -12.40 12.93
N ASP A 69 19.93 -11.44 12.01
CA ASP A 69 20.97 -10.51 11.60
C ASP A 69 21.20 -9.34 12.58
N GLY A 70 20.28 -9.14 13.52
CA GLY A 70 20.31 -8.07 14.53
C GLY A 70 19.98 -6.68 13.99
N LYS A 71 19.47 -6.56 12.76
CA LYS A 71 19.10 -5.26 12.16
C LYS A 71 17.63 -4.88 12.39
N ILE A 72 16.75 -5.87 12.48
CA ILE A 72 15.32 -5.67 12.69
C ILE A 72 14.88 -6.28 14.01
N LEU A 73 13.99 -5.57 14.69
CA LEU A 73 13.31 -6.01 15.89
C LEU A 73 11.81 -6.09 15.62
N ALA A 74 11.21 -7.24 15.89
CA ALA A 74 9.77 -7.44 15.88
C ALA A 74 9.22 -7.33 17.29
N PHE A 75 8.05 -6.71 17.43
CA PHE A 75 7.28 -6.73 18.65
C PHE A 75 5.78 -6.89 18.39
N GLY A 76 5.13 -7.63 19.27
CA GLY A 76 3.68 -7.86 19.22
C GLY A 76 2.94 -6.83 20.05
N VAL A 77 1.81 -6.37 19.53
CA VAL A 77 0.94 -5.38 20.16
C VAL A 77 -0.42 -6.01 20.43
N GLY A 78 -0.82 -6.05 21.71
CA GLY A 78 -2.03 -6.70 22.18
C GLY A 78 -3.32 -5.95 21.87
N ASP A 79 -3.33 -4.63 22.02
CA ASP A 79 -4.52 -3.79 21.90
C ASP A 79 -4.95 -3.57 20.44
N THR A 80 -4.00 -3.29 19.55
CA THR A 80 -4.27 -3.15 18.10
C THR A 80 -4.24 -4.49 17.37
N LYS A 81 -3.78 -5.57 18.01
CA LYS A 81 -3.56 -6.91 17.43
C LYS A 81 -2.65 -6.85 16.19
N GLN A 82 -1.49 -6.24 16.35
CA GLN A 82 -0.54 -6.07 15.25
C GLN A 82 0.83 -6.59 15.63
N VAL A 83 1.61 -6.96 14.62
CA VAL A 83 3.04 -7.18 14.75
C VAL A 83 3.76 -6.05 14.03
N VAL A 84 4.70 -5.43 14.72
CA VAL A 84 5.43 -4.26 14.24
C VAL A 84 6.89 -4.63 14.10
N LEU A 85 7.45 -4.35 12.92
CA LEU A 85 8.86 -4.49 12.59
C LEU A 85 9.51 -3.12 12.60
N CYS A 86 10.51 -2.92 13.43
CA CYS A 86 11.25 -1.66 13.51
C CYS A 86 12.75 -1.84 13.25
N ASP A 87 13.36 -0.77 12.75
CA ASP A 87 14.80 -0.70 12.53
C ASP A 87 15.53 -0.54 13.88
N ALA A 88 16.55 -1.37 14.09
CA ALA A 88 17.32 -1.35 15.34
C ALA A 88 18.23 -0.13 15.49
N GLU A 89 18.59 0.55 14.41
CA GLU A 89 19.47 1.72 14.41
C GLU A 89 18.67 3.02 14.55
N LYS A 90 17.58 3.17 13.78
CA LYS A 90 16.85 4.46 13.67
C LYS A 90 15.60 4.60 14.54
N ALA A 91 15.14 3.53 15.21
CA ALA A 91 13.87 3.51 15.94
C ALA A 91 12.64 3.79 15.05
N GLU A 92 12.75 3.50 13.75
CA GLU A 92 11.70 3.72 12.76
C GLU A 92 10.88 2.45 12.56
N ILE A 93 9.56 2.62 12.38
CA ILE A 93 8.66 1.51 12.06
C ILE A 93 8.77 1.25 10.56
N LEU A 94 9.32 0.10 10.20
CA LEU A 94 9.54 -0.30 8.82
C LEU A 94 8.28 -0.94 8.23
N HIS A 95 7.61 -1.79 9.01
CA HIS A 95 6.43 -2.52 8.56
C HIS A 95 5.54 -2.88 9.75
N LEU A 96 4.24 -2.94 9.51
CA LEU A 96 3.26 -3.45 10.47
C LEU A 96 2.26 -4.32 9.73
N PHE A 97 1.81 -5.39 10.36
CA PHE A 97 0.74 -6.22 9.83
C PHE A 97 -0.23 -6.64 10.93
N PRO A 98 -1.53 -6.66 10.63
CA PRO A 98 -2.54 -7.14 11.56
C PRO A 98 -2.47 -8.66 11.71
N VAL A 99 -2.84 -9.12 12.91
CA VAL A 99 -3.02 -10.52 13.26
C VAL A 99 -4.43 -10.66 13.86
N ASP A 100 -5.11 -11.76 13.58
CA ASP A 100 -6.52 -11.96 13.99
C ASP A 100 -6.70 -11.91 15.52
N VAL A 101 -5.66 -12.37 16.24
CA VAL A 101 -5.62 -12.53 17.69
C VAL A 101 -4.26 -12.02 18.21
N PRO A 102 -4.20 -11.41 19.40
CA PRO A 102 -2.93 -10.90 19.94
C PRO A 102 -1.89 -12.00 20.10
N VAL A 103 -0.64 -11.69 19.73
CA VAL A 103 0.49 -12.61 19.83
C VAL A 103 0.95 -12.70 21.28
N SER A 104 1.15 -13.91 21.81
CA SER A 104 1.64 -14.16 23.17
C SER A 104 3.14 -14.46 23.22
N CYS A 105 3.72 -15.02 22.15
CA CYS A 105 5.15 -15.26 22.04
C CYS A 105 5.62 -15.25 20.58
N MET A 106 6.90 -14.97 20.38
CA MET A 106 7.53 -14.90 19.06
C MET A 106 8.89 -15.58 19.07
N HIS A 107 9.27 -16.14 17.92
CA HIS A 107 10.60 -16.67 17.68
C HIS A 107 11.02 -16.42 16.24
N TRP A 108 12.19 -15.82 16.03
CA TRP A 108 12.70 -15.56 14.68
C TRP A 108 13.96 -16.39 14.44
N VAL A 109 13.92 -17.24 13.42
CA VAL A 109 15.01 -18.17 13.10
C VAL A 109 15.50 -17.96 11.66
N GLU A 110 16.80 -18.13 11.47
CA GLU A 110 17.42 -18.19 10.13
C GLU A 110 17.62 -19.66 9.77
N VAL A 111 17.19 -20.03 8.57
CA VAL A 111 17.27 -21.42 8.11
C VAL A 111 18.70 -21.73 7.68
N GLN A 112 19.27 -22.77 8.29
CA GLN A 112 20.58 -23.29 7.92
C GLN A 112 20.38 -24.45 6.94
N SER A 113 20.99 -24.34 5.76
CA SER A 113 21.00 -25.44 4.80
C SER A 113 22.36 -26.13 4.76
N ASN A 114 22.34 -27.45 4.80
CA ASN A 114 23.52 -28.30 4.58
C ASN A 114 23.72 -28.63 3.09
N SER A 115 22.84 -28.15 2.21
CA SER A 115 22.79 -28.54 0.80
C SER A 115 23.53 -27.54 -0.08
N SER A 116 24.57 -28.00 -0.77
CA SER A 116 25.27 -27.27 -1.84
C SER A 116 24.35 -26.88 -3.02
N SER A 117 23.17 -27.47 -3.18
CA SER A 117 22.19 -27.11 -4.20
C SER A 117 21.56 -25.73 -3.98
N LEU A 118 21.50 -25.26 -2.74
CA LEU A 118 21.07 -23.89 -2.45
C LEU A 118 22.14 -22.88 -2.87
N SER A 119 23.42 -23.23 -3.00
CA SER A 119 24.40 -22.24 -3.48
C SER A 119 24.08 -21.82 -4.92
N VAL A 120 23.81 -22.76 -5.83
CA VAL A 120 23.49 -22.43 -7.24
C VAL A 120 22.10 -21.79 -7.40
N PHE A 121 21.11 -22.16 -6.58
CA PHE A 121 19.76 -21.56 -6.60
C PHE A 121 19.65 -20.26 -5.79
N SER A 122 20.56 -19.99 -4.86
CA SER A 122 20.67 -18.70 -4.15
C SER A 122 21.61 -17.73 -4.88
N GLU A 123 22.58 -18.26 -5.64
CA GLU A 123 23.49 -17.52 -6.54
C GLU A 123 22.86 -17.20 -7.90
N SER A 124 21.74 -17.84 -8.28
CA SER A 124 20.86 -17.24 -9.28
C SER A 124 20.23 -16.02 -8.62
N GLU A 125 20.98 -14.93 -8.64
CA GLU A 125 20.55 -13.62 -8.18
C GLU A 125 19.14 -13.35 -8.72
N ASP A 126 18.34 -12.64 -7.94
CA ASP A 126 17.12 -12.05 -8.49
C ASP A 126 17.58 -10.94 -9.45
N GLU A 127 17.99 -11.34 -10.68
CA GLU A 127 18.41 -10.44 -11.76
C GLU A 127 17.25 -9.52 -12.17
N SER A 128 16.05 -9.72 -11.62
CA SER A 128 14.95 -8.77 -11.68
C SER A 128 15.41 -7.37 -11.31
N ASN A 129 16.31 -7.20 -10.33
CA ASN A 129 16.85 -5.89 -9.94
C ASN A 129 17.76 -5.25 -11.01
N CYS A 130 18.26 -6.03 -11.96
CA CYS A 130 19.07 -5.55 -13.09
C CYS A 130 18.19 -5.11 -14.27
N PHE A 131 17.04 -5.75 -14.47
CA PHE A 131 16.17 -5.51 -15.62
C PHE A 131 14.95 -4.62 -15.30
N LEU A 132 14.46 -4.66 -14.06
CA LEU A 132 13.35 -3.81 -13.63
C LEU A 132 13.87 -2.41 -13.28
N PRO A 133 13.16 -1.35 -13.71
CA PRO A 133 13.49 0.00 -13.29
C PRO A 133 13.33 0.11 -11.78
N ARG A 134 14.27 0.80 -11.12
CA ARG A 134 14.13 1.11 -9.69
C ARG A 134 12.92 2.01 -9.49
N LEU A 135 12.05 1.62 -8.56
CA LEU A 135 10.86 2.39 -8.24
C LEU A 135 11.24 3.71 -7.55
N PRO A 136 10.70 4.84 -8.00
CA PRO A 136 10.97 6.13 -7.36
C PRO A 136 10.34 6.22 -5.97
N THR A 137 11.01 6.95 -5.08
CA THR A 137 10.49 7.29 -3.74
C THR A 137 9.21 8.12 -3.85
N LEU A 138 8.19 7.77 -3.08
CA LEU A 138 6.99 8.59 -2.98
C LEU A 138 7.29 9.91 -2.22
N PRO A 139 6.63 11.04 -2.56
CA PRO A 139 6.92 12.36 -1.98
C PRO A 139 6.73 12.45 -0.46
N LYS A 140 5.77 11.70 0.12
CA LYS A 140 5.57 11.60 1.57
C LYS A 140 6.48 10.57 2.25
N SER A 141 7.33 9.91 1.47
CA SER A 141 8.11 8.74 1.83
C SER A 141 9.55 8.85 1.32
N GLU A 142 10.06 10.07 1.14
CA GLU A 142 11.43 10.32 0.67
C GLU A 142 12.48 9.64 1.57
N GLU A 143 12.13 9.26 2.80
CA GLU A 143 12.99 8.52 3.72
C GLU A 143 12.92 6.97 3.58
N LYS A 144 11.86 6.40 2.97
CA LYS A 144 11.53 4.95 3.10
C LYS A 144 11.91 4.00 1.95
N SER A 145 12.56 4.45 0.87
CA SER A 145 12.88 3.51 -0.24
C SER A 145 14.03 2.57 0.08
N ASP A 146 15.08 3.06 0.73
CA ASP A 146 16.21 2.23 1.17
C ASP A 146 15.76 1.21 2.24
N GLU A 147 14.69 1.52 2.99
CA GLU A 147 14.10 0.68 4.03
C GLU A 147 13.49 -0.63 3.50
N VAL A 148 12.90 -0.61 2.30
CA VAL A 148 12.30 -1.80 1.68
C VAL A 148 13.36 -2.85 1.36
N THR A 149 14.55 -2.42 0.91
CA THR A 149 15.68 -3.34 0.70
C THR A 149 16.25 -3.86 2.03
N ASN A 150 16.18 -3.07 3.10
CA ASN A 150 16.58 -3.50 4.45
C ASN A 150 15.61 -4.53 5.07
N LEU A 151 14.30 -4.42 4.77
CA LEU A 151 13.25 -5.35 5.19
C LEU A 151 13.46 -6.76 4.61
N LEU A 152 13.77 -6.86 3.31
CA LEU A 152 14.00 -8.16 2.65
C LEU A 152 15.29 -8.85 3.11
N GLY A 153 16.27 -8.08 3.62
CA GLY A 153 17.45 -8.62 4.30
C GLY A 153 18.40 -9.43 3.39
N GLU A 154 19.23 -10.29 3.99
CA GLU A 154 20.06 -11.25 3.25
C GLU A 154 19.19 -12.30 2.54
N VAL A 155 19.72 -12.90 1.47
CA VAL A 155 19.02 -13.88 0.59
C VAL A 155 18.45 -15.08 1.37
N ARG A 156 19.04 -15.41 2.52
CA ARG A 156 18.70 -16.61 3.29
C ARG A 156 17.30 -16.50 3.90
N LEU A 157 16.53 -17.56 3.73
CA LEU A 157 15.21 -17.67 4.34
C LEU A 157 15.33 -17.54 5.86
N ASN A 158 14.57 -16.61 6.42
CA ASN A 158 14.34 -16.50 7.84
C ASN A 158 12.83 -16.48 8.09
N ILE A 159 12.39 -17.07 9.19
CA ILE A 159 10.99 -17.25 9.52
C ILE A 159 10.74 -16.67 10.90
N LEU A 160 9.77 -15.76 10.99
CA LEU A 160 9.20 -15.28 12.23
C LEU A 160 7.99 -16.17 12.56
N VAL A 161 8.11 -16.92 13.65
CA VAL A 161 7.02 -17.72 14.20
C VAL A 161 6.33 -16.91 15.27
N THR A 162 5.02 -16.78 15.16
CA THR A 162 4.16 -16.11 16.14
C THR A 162 3.20 -17.13 16.72
N GLY A 163 2.91 -17.03 18.01
CA GLY A 163 1.93 -17.88 18.67
C GLY A 163 1.05 -17.04 19.57
N GLY A 164 -0.22 -17.40 19.71
CA GLY A 164 -1.15 -16.64 20.54
C GLY A 164 -1.92 -17.46 21.58
N PRO A 165 -2.89 -16.82 22.25
CA PRO A 165 -3.61 -17.38 23.39
C PRO A 165 -4.61 -18.49 23.04
N SER A 166 -5.08 -18.55 21.79
CA SER A 166 -5.99 -19.60 21.32
C SER A 166 -5.28 -20.78 20.64
N GLY A 167 -3.96 -20.91 20.84
CA GLY A 167 -3.17 -22.00 20.25
C GLY A 167 -3.02 -21.93 18.74
N PHE A 168 -3.27 -20.76 18.13
CA PHE A 168 -2.81 -20.56 16.76
C PHE A 168 -1.30 -20.32 16.74
N VAL A 169 -0.63 -20.86 15.73
CA VAL A 169 0.77 -20.57 15.43
C VAL A 169 0.88 -20.21 13.96
N GLU A 170 1.48 -19.06 13.66
CA GLU A 170 1.66 -18.57 12.30
C GLU A 170 3.13 -18.39 11.98
N LEU A 171 3.51 -18.81 10.77
CA LEU A 171 4.87 -18.71 10.26
C LEU A 171 4.92 -17.63 9.18
N TYR A 172 5.74 -16.61 9.39
CA TYR A 172 5.95 -15.51 8.47
C TYR A 172 7.36 -15.54 7.89
N ALA A 173 7.49 -15.85 6.61
CA ALA A 173 8.76 -15.75 5.90
C ALA A 173 9.18 -14.28 5.77
N TYR A 174 10.45 -14.01 6.10
CA TYR A 174 11.05 -12.68 6.19
C TYR A 174 10.32 -11.72 7.14
N GLY A 175 9.39 -12.22 7.97
CA GLY A 175 8.49 -11.40 8.79
C GLY A 175 7.40 -10.67 7.99
N LEU A 176 7.22 -11.00 6.71
CA LEU A 176 6.31 -10.28 5.80
C LEU A 176 5.23 -11.21 5.22
N TYR A 177 5.62 -12.37 4.70
CA TYR A 177 4.70 -13.27 4.00
C TYR A 177 4.29 -14.44 4.89
N LYS A 178 2.98 -14.59 5.13
CA LYS A 178 2.43 -15.70 5.91
C LYS A 178 2.50 -17.01 5.10
N VAL A 179 3.34 -17.93 5.56
CA VAL A 179 3.58 -19.24 4.92
C VAL A 179 2.60 -20.30 5.41
N ALA A 180 2.33 -20.33 6.71
CA ALA A 180 1.50 -21.36 7.31
C ALA A 180 0.76 -20.81 8.55
N THR A 181 -0.44 -21.32 8.76
CA THR A 181 -1.24 -21.13 9.97
C THR A 181 -1.60 -22.50 10.53
N LEU A 182 -1.28 -22.73 11.80
CA LEU A 182 -1.57 -23.96 12.54
C LEU A 182 -2.61 -23.62 13.61
N THR A 183 -3.74 -24.33 13.65
CA THR A 183 -4.87 -24.03 14.55
C THR A 183 -5.20 -25.16 15.54
N GLU A 184 -4.50 -26.29 15.47
CA GLU A 184 -4.83 -27.50 16.24
C GLU A 184 -4.21 -27.56 17.65
N ILE A 185 -3.58 -26.49 18.12
CA ILE A 185 -2.89 -26.48 19.41
C ILE A 185 -3.86 -25.99 20.50
N THR A 186 -3.82 -26.63 21.67
CA THR A 186 -4.65 -26.25 22.81
C THR A 186 -3.87 -25.38 23.80
N GLY A 187 -4.54 -24.35 24.32
CA GLY A 187 -3.99 -23.43 25.32
C GLY A 187 -3.21 -22.25 24.75
N THR A 188 -2.66 -21.44 25.65
CA THR A 188 -1.90 -20.24 25.31
C THR A 188 -0.45 -20.60 24.98
N CYS A 189 0.03 -20.21 23.81
CA CYS A 189 1.43 -20.40 23.43
C CYS A 189 2.36 -19.57 24.34
N ARG A 190 3.30 -20.22 25.02
CA ARG A 190 4.29 -19.58 25.90
C ARG A 190 5.68 -19.52 25.30
N SER A 191 6.08 -20.56 24.58
CA SER A 191 7.37 -20.62 23.91
C SER A 191 7.27 -21.34 22.58
N LEU A 192 8.04 -20.87 21.61
CA LEU A 192 8.12 -21.39 20.26
C LEU A 192 9.60 -21.58 19.90
N CYS A 193 9.92 -22.69 19.26
CA CYS A 193 11.25 -22.92 18.71
C CYS A 193 11.10 -23.75 17.44
N LEU A 194 11.41 -23.12 16.31
CA LEU A 194 11.46 -23.75 15.00
C LEU A 194 12.90 -24.19 14.73
N SER A 195 13.07 -25.45 14.35
CA SER A 195 14.41 -25.97 14.08
C SER A 195 15.04 -25.24 12.88
N SER A 196 16.35 -25.00 12.94
CA SER A 196 17.08 -24.32 11.86
C SER A 196 17.12 -25.11 10.55
N ASP A 197 16.81 -26.41 10.58
CA ASP A 197 16.66 -27.28 9.41
C ASP A 197 15.20 -27.45 8.95
N LEU A 198 14.26 -26.74 9.59
CA LEU A 198 12.82 -26.77 9.35
C LEU A 198 12.15 -28.14 9.48
N LYS A 199 12.77 -29.14 10.13
CA LYS A 199 12.15 -30.47 10.30
C LYS A 199 11.13 -30.53 11.42
N SER A 200 11.29 -29.73 12.47
CA SER A 200 10.34 -29.76 13.58
C SER A 200 10.10 -28.40 14.19
N LEU A 201 8.86 -28.15 14.56
CA LEU A 201 8.43 -27.01 15.36
C LEU A 201 8.08 -27.51 16.76
N SER A 202 8.77 -26.98 17.77
CA SER A 202 8.45 -27.24 19.17
C SER A 202 7.67 -26.07 19.77
N VAL A 203 6.57 -26.40 20.44
CA VAL A 203 5.63 -25.45 21.04
C VAL A 203 5.40 -25.84 22.49
N VAL A 204 5.49 -24.86 23.38
CA VAL A 204 5.09 -25.00 24.79
C VAL A 204 3.83 -24.19 25.01
N THR A 205 2.75 -24.86 25.43
CA THR A 205 1.48 -24.20 25.74
C THR A 205 1.11 -24.34 27.20
N GLU A 206 0.33 -23.38 27.69
CA GLU A 206 -0.25 -23.41 29.02
C GLU A 206 -1.78 -23.49 28.91
N THR A 207 -2.37 -24.51 29.51
CA THR A 207 -3.82 -24.64 29.66
C THR A 207 -4.19 -24.36 31.11
N ARG A 208 -5.23 -23.55 31.33
CA ARG A 208 -5.77 -23.30 32.67
C ARG A 208 -6.98 -24.19 32.87
N SER A 209 -6.86 -25.16 33.76
CA SER A 209 -7.99 -26.00 34.17
C SER A 209 -8.97 -25.20 35.05
N SER A 210 -10.22 -25.67 35.17
CA SER A 210 -11.24 -25.07 36.04
C SER A 210 -10.85 -25.00 37.52
N ASN A 211 -9.80 -25.73 37.93
CA ASN A 211 -9.34 -25.87 39.30
C ASN A 211 -8.15 -24.95 39.64
N ASP A 212 -7.89 -23.91 38.84
CA ASP A 212 -6.79 -22.92 39.00
C ASP A 212 -5.37 -23.52 38.93
N ASN A 213 -5.25 -24.79 38.51
CA ASN A 213 -3.97 -25.40 38.19
C ASN A 213 -3.65 -25.16 36.71
N SER A 214 -2.51 -24.50 36.45
CA SER A 214 -1.93 -24.36 35.11
C SER A 214 -1.16 -25.64 34.74
N GLU A 215 -1.56 -26.27 33.64
CA GLU A 215 -0.83 -27.38 33.04
C GLU A 215 0.01 -26.86 31.87
N ILE A 216 1.28 -27.26 31.83
CA ILE A 216 2.19 -26.93 30.74
C ILE A 216 2.33 -28.15 29.84
N HIS A 217 2.00 -28.00 28.56
CA HIS A 217 2.15 -29.04 27.55
C HIS A 217 3.33 -28.72 26.63
N TYR A 218 4.11 -29.75 26.30
CA TYR A 218 5.13 -29.69 25.26
C TYR A 218 4.62 -30.46 24.05
N ILE A 219 4.64 -29.81 22.90
CA ILE A 219 4.15 -30.36 21.63
C ILE A 219 5.28 -30.20 20.61
N GLN A 220 5.58 -31.29 19.89
CA GLN A 220 6.52 -31.27 18.77
C GLN A 220 5.77 -31.64 17.51
N LEU A 221 5.77 -30.73 16.55
CA LEU A 221 5.11 -30.86 15.26
C LEU A 221 6.16 -31.16 14.19
N ASP A 222 5.83 -32.07 13.28
CA ASP A 222 6.65 -32.38 12.11
C ASP A 222 6.40 -31.34 11.02
N THR A 223 7.44 -30.60 10.65
CA THR A 223 7.42 -29.62 9.56
C THR A 223 8.23 -30.11 8.36
N GLY A 224 8.42 -31.43 8.22
CA GLY A 224 9.21 -32.06 7.17
C GLY A 224 8.92 -31.59 5.75
N LEU A 225 7.67 -31.21 5.43
CA LEU A 225 7.30 -30.62 4.14
C LEU A 225 8.09 -29.32 3.84
N LEU A 226 8.23 -28.44 4.84
CA LEU A 226 8.99 -27.18 4.70
C LEU A 226 10.48 -27.46 4.48
N SER A 227 11.00 -28.51 5.13
CA SER A 227 12.39 -28.95 4.96
C SER A 227 12.64 -29.55 3.57
N SER A 228 11.73 -30.40 3.07
CA SER A 228 11.88 -31.03 1.76
C SER A 228 11.74 -30.06 0.59
N CYS A 229 10.89 -29.04 0.75
CA CYS A 229 10.61 -28.03 -0.27
C CYS A 229 11.31 -26.69 0.04
N LEU A 230 12.41 -26.70 0.80
CA LEU A 230 13.10 -25.49 1.23
C LEU A 230 13.48 -24.54 0.08
N PRO A 231 14.08 -24.98 -1.05
CA PRO A 231 14.44 -24.05 -2.12
C PRO A 231 13.19 -23.49 -2.83
N GLU A 232 12.16 -24.31 -3.04
CA GLU A 232 10.88 -23.87 -3.59
C GLU A 232 10.20 -22.83 -2.68
N LEU A 233 10.13 -23.12 -1.38
CA LEU A 233 9.55 -22.24 -0.36
C LEU A 233 10.30 -20.91 -0.28
N THR A 234 11.64 -20.94 -0.28
CA THR A 234 12.47 -19.73 -0.22
C THR A 234 12.19 -18.82 -1.41
N ARG A 235 12.16 -19.38 -2.63
CA ARG A 235 11.89 -18.61 -3.85
C ARG A 235 10.46 -18.08 -3.88
N MET A 236 9.49 -18.92 -3.51
CA MET A 236 8.08 -18.55 -3.43
C MET A 236 7.87 -17.40 -2.44
N ALA A 237 8.36 -17.54 -1.21
CA ALA A 237 8.26 -16.52 -0.18
C ALA A 237 8.86 -15.20 -0.64
N ARG A 238 10.04 -15.22 -1.28
CA ARG A 238 10.68 -14.01 -1.79
C ARG A 238 9.86 -13.31 -2.88
N LYS A 239 9.27 -14.07 -3.81
CA LYS A 239 8.41 -13.45 -4.84
C LYS A 239 7.13 -12.87 -4.23
N PHE A 240 6.51 -13.56 -3.28
CA PHE A 240 5.35 -13.03 -2.58
C PHE A 240 5.66 -11.81 -1.70
N THR A 241 6.83 -11.73 -1.08
CA THR A 241 7.23 -10.50 -0.36
C THR A 241 7.44 -9.33 -1.33
N HIS A 242 8.04 -9.56 -2.50
CA HIS A 242 8.11 -8.54 -3.57
C HIS A 242 6.71 -8.11 -4.03
N ILE A 243 5.81 -9.05 -4.33
CA ILE A 243 4.43 -8.77 -4.73
C ILE A 243 3.70 -7.96 -3.66
N SER A 244 3.73 -8.39 -2.39
CA SER A 244 3.07 -7.68 -1.30
C SER A 244 3.61 -6.25 -1.11
N THR A 245 4.92 -6.08 -1.26
CA THR A 245 5.56 -4.76 -1.17
C THR A 245 5.10 -3.85 -2.32
N LEU A 246 5.01 -4.39 -3.53
CA LEU A 246 4.54 -3.66 -4.70
C LEU A 246 3.08 -3.25 -4.59
N ILE A 247 2.20 -4.15 -4.12
CA ILE A 247 0.80 -3.83 -3.86
C ILE A 247 0.72 -2.68 -2.85
N GLN A 248 1.47 -2.75 -1.74
CA GLN A 248 1.49 -1.66 -0.76
C GLN A 248 2.00 -0.34 -1.35
N TYR A 249 3.03 -0.40 -2.19
CA TYR A 249 3.55 0.77 -2.90
C TYR A 249 2.51 1.38 -3.86
N LEU A 250 1.76 0.55 -4.60
CA LEU A 250 0.67 1.00 -5.48
C LEU A 250 -0.47 1.64 -4.67
N ARG A 251 -0.87 1.03 -3.53
CA ARG A 251 -1.85 1.61 -2.60
C ARG A 251 -1.43 3.00 -2.13
N LEU A 252 -0.19 3.13 -1.63
CA LEU A 252 0.35 4.41 -1.16
C LEU A 252 0.45 5.45 -2.28
N SER A 253 0.81 5.02 -3.49
CA SER A 253 0.84 5.89 -4.68
C SER A 253 -0.56 6.43 -5.00
N LEU A 254 -1.57 5.57 -4.95
CA LEU A 254 -2.97 5.94 -5.17
C LEU A 254 -3.48 6.89 -4.08
N THR A 255 -3.16 6.65 -2.81
CA THR A 255 -3.48 7.58 -1.71
C THR A 255 -2.87 8.96 -1.95
N CYS A 256 -1.59 9.03 -2.35
CA CYS A 256 -0.94 10.31 -2.67
C CYS A 256 -1.63 11.03 -3.85
N MET A 257 -2.14 10.28 -4.83
CA MET A 257 -2.91 10.86 -5.94
C MET A 257 -4.26 11.41 -5.47
N CYS A 258 -4.95 10.68 -4.59
CA CYS A 258 -6.24 11.12 -4.03
C CYS A 258 -6.09 12.41 -3.24
N GLU A 259 -5.07 12.51 -2.38
CA GLU A 259 -4.79 13.73 -1.60
C GLU A 259 -4.46 14.92 -2.51
N ALA A 260 -3.63 14.72 -3.54
CA ALA A 260 -3.31 15.76 -4.51
C ALA A 260 -4.54 16.20 -5.32
N TRP A 261 -5.50 15.30 -5.55
CA TRP A 261 -6.77 15.61 -6.20
C TRP A 261 -7.74 16.34 -5.26
N GLU A 262 -7.86 15.93 -4.00
CA GLU A 262 -8.67 16.62 -3.00
C GLU A 262 -8.22 18.07 -2.80
N ASP A 263 -6.92 18.33 -2.86
CA ASP A 263 -6.35 19.69 -2.85
C ASP A 263 -6.84 20.54 -4.05
N ILE A 264 -6.98 19.95 -5.24
CA ILE A 264 -7.54 20.63 -6.43
C ILE A 264 -9.02 20.95 -6.19
N LEU A 265 -9.79 19.93 -5.77
CA LEU A 265 -11.23 20.04 -5.57
C LEU A 265 -11.56 21.09 -4.51
N MET A 266 -10.87 21.09 -3.37
CA MET A 266 -11.02 22.11 -2.32
C MET A 266 -10.84 23.53 -2.87
N GLN A 267 -9.83 23.77 -3.72
CA GLN A 267 -9.56 25.11 -4.24
C GLN A 267 -10.60 25.61 -5.24
N MET A 268 -11.15 24.70 -6.05
CA MET A 268 -12.21 25.00 -7.03
C MET A 268 -13.57 25.17 -6.35
N ASP A 269 -13.96 24.23 -5.48
CA ASP A 269 -15.25 24.22 -4.81
C ASP A 269 -15.42 25.38 -3.83
N LEU A 270 -14.39 25.74 -3.04
CA LEU A 270 -14.49 26.84 -2.08
C LEU A 270 -14.80 28.20 -2.73
N ARG A 271 -14.51 28.37 -4.03
CA ARG A 271 -14.70 29.64 -4.75
C ARG A 271 -15.94 29.63 -5.62
N LEU A 272 -16.23 28.52 -6.31
CA LEU A 272 -17.41 28.37 -7.15
C LEU A 272 -18.68 28.12 -6.32
N THR A 273 -18.57 27.40 -5.18
CA THR A 273 -19.72 27.16 -4.30
C THR A 273 -20.20 28.44 -3.62
N LYS A 274 -19.28 29.33 -3.23
CA LYS A 274 -19.63 30.66 -2.70
C LYS A 274 -20.39 31.48 -3.73
N PHE A 275 -20.02 31.40 -5.00
CA PHE A 275 -20.75 32.07 -6.08
C PHE A 275 -22.19 31.60 -6.20
N VAL A 276 -22.41 30.28 -6.23
CA VAL A 276 -23.75 29.70 -6.36
C VAL A 276 -24.62 30.03 -5.14
N GLN A 277 -24.03 30.05 -3.94
CA GLN A 277 -24.74 30.39 -2.71
C GLN A 277 -25.06 31.88 -2.58
N GLU A 278 -24.21 32.77 -3.11
CA GLU A 278 -24.43 34.24 -3.09
C GLU A 278 -25.37 34.70 -4.22
N LYS A 279 -25.64 33.85 -5.21
CA LYS A 279 -26.50 34.15 -6.35
C LYS A 279 -27.98 33.96 -5.98
N ASN A 280 -28.80 34.99 -6.23
CA ASN A 280 -30.26 34.97 -6.01
C ASN A 280 -31.09 34.62 -7.26
N THR A 281 -30.43 34.19 -8.35
CA THR A 281 -31.04 33.92 -9.67
C THR A 281 -31.05 32.42 -9.98
N SER A 282 -32.06 31.97 -10.75
CA SER A 282 -32.28 30.57 -11.12
C SER A 282 -31.45 30.06 -12.32
N THR A 283 -30.51 30.87 -12.84
CA THR A 283 -29.68 30.51 -14.00
C THR A 283 -28.50 29.64 -13.59
N GLN A 284 -28.20 28.61 -14.38
CA GLN A 284 -27.04 27.76 -14.13
C GLN A 284 -25.73 28.53 -14.35
N VAL A 285 -24.66 28.10 -13.69
CA VAL A 285 -23.32 28.67 -13.87
C VAL A 285 -22.86 28.49 -15.32
N GLN A 286 -23.21 27.37 -15.95
CA GLN A 286 -22.93 27.10 -17.36
C GLN A 286 -23.49 28.18 -18.29
N ASP A 287 -24.75 28.55 -18.10
CA ASP A 287 -25.46 29.50 -18.98
C ASP A 287 -24.80 30.88 -18.96
N GLU A 288 -24.41 31.37 -17.78
CA GLU A 288 -23.76 32.68 -17.65
C GLU A 288 -22.37 32.72 -18.27
N PHE A 289 -21.60 31.63 -18.14
CA PHE A 289 -20.30 31.53 -18.80
C PHE A 289 -20.42 31.35 -20.32
N LEU A 290 -21.47 30.66 -20.80
CA LEU A 290 -21.77 30.55 -22.23
C LEU A 290 -22.24 31.88 -22.81
N GLU A 291 -23.06 32.64 -22.10
CA GLU A 291 -23.45 34.00 -22.50
C GLU A 291 -22.23 34.93 -22.58
N LEU A 292 -21.32 34.83 -21.60
CA LEU A 292 -20.06 35.55 -21.63
C LEU A 292 -19.18 35.13 -22.82
N LEU A 293 -19.15 33.84 -23.15
CA LEU A 293 -18.38 33.31 -24.28
C LEU A 293 -18.93 33.75 -25.63
N LEU A 294 -20.25 33.73 -25.80
CA LEU A 294 -20.92 33.99 -27.07
C LEU A 294 -21.12 35.49 -27.33
N TRP A 295 -21.52 36.25 -26.31
CA TRP A 295 -21.94 37.65 -26.44
C TRP A 295 -20.96 38.64 -25.81
N GLY A 296 -20.04 38.17 -24.96
CA GLY A 296 -19.08 39.04 -24.26
C GLY A 296 -19.70 39.88 -23.14
N HIS A 297 -20.97 39.63 -22.79
CA HIS A 297 -21.66 40.30 -21.69
C HIS A 297 -21.66 39.40 -20.46
N ALA A 298 -21.12 39.89 -19.35
CA ALA A 298 -21.22 39.24 -18.04
C ALA A 298 -22.43 39.77 -17.28
N SER A 299 -23.15 38.90 -16.55
CA SER A 299 -24.14 39.33 -15.57
C SER A 299 -23.48 40.17 -14.46
N PRO A 300 -24.20 41.10 -13.81
CA PRO A 300 -23.62 41.91 -12.73
C PRO A 300 -23.09 41.05 -11.57
N GLU A 301 -23.70 39.89 -11.31
CA GLU A 301 -23.24 38.91 -10.33
C GLU A 301 -21.92 38.24 -10.77
N LEU A 302 -21.83 37.78 -12.02
CA LEU A 302 -20.60 37.17 -12.56
C LEU A 302 -19.46 38.19 -12.65
N GLN A 303 -19.77 39.43 -13.02
CA GLN A 303 -18.80 40.52 -13.05
C GLN A 303 -18.28 40.86 -11.65
N ALA A 304 -19.15 40.87 -10.63
CA ALA A 304 -18.76 41.06 -9.24
C ALA A 304 -17.86 39.91 -8.74
N LEU A 305 -18.15 38.67 -9.11
CA LEU A 305 -17.28 37.53 -8.80
C LEU A 305 -15.88 37.69 -9.45
N LEU A 306 -15.84 37.92 -10.76
CA LEU A 306 -14.59 38.02 -11.51
C LEU A 306 -13.72 39.20 -11.03
N MET A 307 -14.33 40.30 -10.60
CA MET A 307 -13.60 41.50 -10.16
C MET A 307 -13.23 41.49 -8.68
N ASN A 308 -14.10 40.99 -7.79
CA ASN A 308 -13.90 41.11 -6.34
C ASN A 308 -13.30 39.84 -5.71
N GLN A 309 -13.74 38.66 -6.12
CA GLN A 309 -13.31 37.39 -5.53
C GLN A 309 -12.23 36.70 -6.37
N LEU A 310 -12.33 36.83 -7.69
CA LEU A 310 -11.49 36.12 -8.66
C LEU A 310 -10.57 37.07 -9.43
N THR A 311 -9.88 37.95 -8.68
CA THR A 311 -8.92 38.93 -9.21
C THR A 311 -7.92 38.30 -10.18
N VAL A 312 -7.36 39.07 -11.12
CA VAL A 312 -6.35 38.58 -12.08
C VAL A 312 -5.18 37.86 -11.40
N LYS A 313 -4.75 38.32 -10.22
CA LYS A 313 -3.72 37.64 -9.42
C LYS A 313 -4.23 36.33 -8.82
N GLY A 314 -5.46 36.32 -8.28
CA GLY A 314 -6.11 35.13 -7.74
C GLY A 314 -6.36 34.05 -8.79
N LEU A 315 -6.76 34.44 -10.01
CA LEU A 315 -6.94 33.54 -11.15
C LEU A 315 -5.59 32.93 -11.56
N LYS A 316 -4.51 33.73 -11.67
CA LYS A 316 -3.14 33.24 -11.99
C LYS A 316 -2.62 32.22 -10.99
N MET A 317 -2.81 32.50 -9.70
CA MET A 317 -2.42 31.56 -8.64
C MET A 317 -3.24 30.27 -8.70
N LEU A 318 -4.55 30.38 -8.97
CA LEU A 318 -5.43 29.21 -9.11
C LEU A 318 -5.01 28.34 -10.30
N GLY A 319 -4.80 28.95 -11.47
CA GLY A 319 -4.36 28.21 -12.67
C GLY A 319 -3.00 27.52 -12.48
N GLN A 320 -2.04 28.18 -11.81
CA GLN A 320 -0.74 27.59 -11.49
C GLN A 320 -0.86 26.42 -10.51
N SER A 321 -1.69 26.55 -9.48
CA SER A 321 -1.94 25.50 -8.48
C SER A 321 -2.59 24.26 -9.10
N ILE A 322 -3.60 24.46 -9.97
CA ILE A 322 -4.24 23.38 -10.72
C ILE A 322 -3.25 22.71 -11.68
N GLU A 323 -2.46 23.48 -12.44
CA GLU A 323 -1.45 22.95 -13.36
C GLU A 323 -0.37 22.14 -12.62
N SER A 324 0.10 22.62 -11.45
CA SER A 324 1.06 21.86 -10.64
C SER A 324 0.48 20.57 -10.09
N SER A 325 -0.79 20.59 -9.66
CA SER A 325 -1.44 19.41 -9.07
C SER A 325 -1.71 18.34 -10.13
N TYR A 326 -2.23 18.72 -11.31
CA TYR A 326 -2.35 17.79 -12.45
C TYR A 326 -1.00 17.25 -12.90
N SER A 327 0.05 18.08 -12.95
CA SER A 327 1.40 17.60 -13.28
C SER A 327 1.93 16.60 -12.24
N SER A 328 1.64 16.81 -10.95
CA SER A 328 1.98 15.87 -9.88
C SER A 328 1.23 14.55 -10.03
N ILE A 329 -0.09 14.56 -10.25
CA ILE A 329 -0.90 13.35 -10.47
C ILE A 329 -0.42 12.61 -11.72
N GLN A 330 -0.17 13.32 -12.83
CA GLN A 330 0.36 12.73 -14.07
C GLN A 330 1.70 12.03 -13.84
N LYS A 331 2.62 12.65 -13.09
CA LYS A 331 3.90 12.02 -12.70
C LYS A 331 3.69 10.80 -11.80
N LEU A 332 2.75 10.85 -10.85
CA LEU A 332 2.41 9.71 -10.00
C LEU A 332 1.92 8.51 -10.84
N VAL A 333 1.05 8.74 -11.81
CA VAL A 333 0.57 7.68 -12.72
C VAL A 333 1.73 7.08 -13.53
N ILE A 334 2.52 7.90 -14.22
CA ILE A 334 3.55 7.41 -15.14
C ILE A 334 4.74 6.79 -14.40
N SER A 335 5.27 7.51 -13.39
CA SER A 335 6.53 7.12 -12.73
C SER A 335 6.34 6.12 -11.59
N HIS A 336 5.16 6.07 -10.95
CA HIS A 336 4.92 5.17 -9.82
C HIS A 336 3.92 4.07 -10.16
N LEU A 337 2.73 4.42 -10.65
CA LEU A 337 1.65 3.44 -10.86
C LEU A 337 1.97 2.47 -12.01
N GLN A 338 2.37 2.98 -13.17
CA GLN A 338 2.73 2.15 -14.33
C GLN A 338 4.00 1.31 -14.07
N SER A 339 5.03 1.90 -13.45
CA SER A 339 6.27 1.19 -13.14
C SER A 339 6.05 0.10 -12.08
N GLY A 340 5.28 0.38 -11.03
CA GLY A 340 4.92 -0.58 -10.00
C GLY A 340 4.03 -1.71 -10.55
N SER A 341 3.06 -1.40 -11.41
CA SER A 341 2.20 -2.41 -12.06
C SER A 341 2.99 -3.30 -13.02
N GLY A 342 3.93 -2.71 -13.78
CA GLY A 342 4.84 -3.48 -14.64
C GLY A 342 5.75 -4.43 -13.86
N ALA A 343 6.29 -3.99 -12.73
CA ALA A 343 7.08 -4.84 -11.84
C ALA A 343 6.23 -5.95 -11.19
N LEU A 344 4.99 -5.62 -10.81
CA LEU A 344 4.04 -6.58 -10.24
C LEU A 344 3.69 -7.68 -11.26
N LEU A 345 3.39 -7.30 -12.50
CA LEU A 345 3.12 -8.22 -13.60
C LEU A 345 4.32 -9.13 -13.89
N TYR A 346 5.54 -8.59 -13.84
CA TYR A 346 6.76 -9.39 -13.99
C TYR A 346 6.86 -10.48 -12.93
N HIS A 347 6.74 -10.12 -11.64
CA HIS A 347 6.84 -11.11 -10.56
C HIS A 347 5.69 -12.13 -10.58
N LEU A 348 4.46 -11.71 -10.89
CA LEU A 348 3.33 -12.62 -11.07
C LEU A 348 3.57 -13.60 -12.24
N SER A 349 4.18 -13.15 -13.34
CA SER A 349 4.52 -14.03 -14.46
C SER A 349 5.54 -15.11 -14.09
N GLU A 350 6.53 -14.77 -13.26
CA GLU A 350 7.47 -15.77 -12.72
C GLU A 350 6.77 -16.75 -11.78
N VAL A 351 5.89 -16.25 -10.91
CA VAL A 351 5.10 -17.09 -9.99
C VAL A 351 4.15 -18.01 -10.77
N LYS A 352 3.57 -17.57 -11.90
CA LYS A 352 2.84 -18.43 -12.84
C LYS A 352 3.75 -19.53 -13.38
N GLY A 353 4.98 -19.19 -13.78
CA GLY A 353 5.99 -20.18 -14.20
C GLY A 353 6.27 -21.23 -13.13
N MET A 354 6.33 -20.82 -11.85
CA MET A 354 6.49 -21.72 -10.71
C MET A 354 5.24 -22.61 -10.51
N ALA A 355 4.04 -22.03 -10.55
CA ALA A 355 2.79 -22.76 -10.36
C ALA A 355 2.54 -23.82 -11.46
N LEU A 356 2.99 -23.57 -12.70
CA LEU A 356 2.94 -24.54 -13.79
C LEU A 356 3.83 -25.77 -13.53
N TRP A 357 4.86 -25.65 -12.69
CA TRP A 357 5.70 -26.77 -12.24
C TRP A 357 5.03 -27.54 -11.09
N LYS A 358 3.92 -28.21 -11.42
CA LYS A 358 3.07 -28.92 -10.46
C LYS A 358 3.84 -29.90 -9.57
N GLN A 359 4.83 -30.61 -10.09
CA GLN A 359 5.62 -31.58 -9.31
C GLN A 359 6.32 -30.98 -8.08
N LYS A 360 6.69 -29.69 -8.14
CA LYS A 360 7.44 -28.99 -7.08
C LYS A 360 6.56 -28.09 -6.22
N PHE A 361 5.63 -27.36 -6.86
CA PHE A 361 4.87 -26.29 -6.19
C PHE A 361 3.43 -26.65 -5.86
N GLN A 362 2.88 -27.75 -6.40
CA GLN A 362 1.54 -28.22 -6.02
C GLN A 362 1.44 -28.59 -4.52
N PRO A 363 2.45 -29.21 -3.87
CA PRO A 363 2.41 -29.47 -2.43
C PRO A 363 2.39 -28.19 -1.57
N LEU A 364 2.87 -27.06 -2.13
CA LEU A 364 2.86 -25.76 -1.47
C LEU A 364 1.55 -24.98 -1.69
N GLY A 365 0.62 -25.51 -2.49
CA GLY A 365 -0.70 -24.91 -2.69
C GLY A 365 -0.75 -23.77 -3.72
N LEU A 366 0.25 -23.62 -4.58
CA LEU A 366 0.23 -22.63 -5.67
C LEU A 366 -0.77 -23.06 -6.77
N ASP A 367 -1.88 -22.33 -6.86
CA ASP A 367 -2.90 -22.55 -7.89
C ASP A 367 -2.60 -21.72 -9.15
N PRO A 368 -2.35 -22.35 -10.31
CA PRO A 368 -2.08 -21.63 -11.56
C PRO A 368 -3.28 -20.81 -12.05
N VAL A 369 -4.52 -21.18 -11.71
CA VAL A 369 -5.73 -20.48 -12.18
C VAL A 369 -5.87 -19.14 -11.45
N ALA A 370 -5.78 -19.15 -10.12
CA ALA A 370 -5.80 -17.92 -9.31
C ALA A 370 -4.69 -16.93 -9.70
N ILE A 371 -3.49 -17.40 -10.06
CA ILE A 371 -2.40 -16.52 -10.51
C ILE A 371 -2.70 -15.93 -11.89
N GLU A 372 -3.34 -16.69 -12.78
CA GLU A 372 -3.76 -16.19 -14.09
C GLU A 372 -4.84 -15.11 -13.95
N GLU A 373 -5.80 -15.30 -13.06
CA GLU A 373 -6.80 -14.28 -12.70
C GLU A 373 -6.14 -13.01 -12.13
N ALA A 374 -5.18 -13.16 -11.21
CA ALA A 374 -4.41 -12.04 -10.67
C ALA A 374 -3.62 -11.29 -11.75
N ILE A 375 -3.03 -12.01 -12.71
CA ILE A 375 -2.34 -11.40 -13.86
C ILE A 375 -3.32 -10.60 -14.72
N THR A 376 -4.53 -11.13 -14.95
CA THR A 376 -5.56 -10.40 -15.69
C THR A 376 -6.05 -9.15 -14.94
N ALA A 377 -6.20 -9.21 -13.62
CA ALA A 377 -6.57 -8.07 -12.78
C ALA A 377 -5.50 -6.96 -12.77
N VAL A 378 -4.21 -7.31 -12.68
CA VAL A 378 -3.12 -6.33 -12.80
C VAL A 378 -3.06 -5.73 -14.21
N GLY A 379 -3.40 -6.53 -15.23
CA GLY A 379 -3.52 -6.06 -16.60
C GLY A 379 -4.65 -5.04 -16.78
N SER A 380 -5.86 -5.33 -16.30
CA SER A 380 -6.99 -4.41 -16.34
C SER A 380 -6.69 -3.12 -15.56
N PHE A 381 -6.09 -3.24 -14.37
CA PHE A 381 -5.60 -2.09 -13.59
C PHE A 381 -4.66 -1.19 -14.39
N THR A 382 -3.71 -1.78 -15.12
CA THR A 382 -2.75 -1.04 -15.94
C THR A 382 -3.45 -0.31 -17.10
N LEU A 383 -4.46 -0.94 -17.70
CA LEU A 383 -5.29 -0.29 -18.73
C LEU A 383 -6.09 0.87 -18.14
N LYS A 384 -6.67 0.71 -16.95
CA LYS A 384 -7.41 1.76 -16.25
C LYS A 384 -6.52 2.94 -15.86
N ALA A 385 -5.28 2.67 -15.43
CA ALA A 385 -4.27 3.70 -15.19
C ALA A 385 -3.95 4.52 -16.46
N ASN A 386 -3.91 3.86 -17.63
CA ASN A 386 -3.71 4.54 -18.92
C ASN A 386 -4.93 5.36 -19.34
N GLU A 387 -6.14 4.86 -19.09
CA GLU A 387 -7.39 5.59 -19.32
C GLU A 387 -7.43 6.86 -18.46
N LEU A 388 -7.13 6.74 -17.16
CA LEU A 388 -7.01 7.88 -16.25
C LEU A 388 -6.00 8.91 -16.74
N LEU A 389 -4.85 8.47 -17.26
CA LEU A 389 -3.85 9.37 -17.85
C LEU A 389 -4.41 10.17 -19.03
N GLN A 390 -5.19 9.52 -19.92
CA GLN A 390 -5.84 10.21 -21.04
C GLN A 390 -6.88 11.23 -20.56
N VAL A 391 -7.66 10.89 -19.53
CA VAL A 391 -8.64 11.80 -18.92
C VAL A 391 -7.95 13.01 -18.28
N ILE A 392 -6.84 12.80 -17.57
CA ILE A 392 -6.00 13.87 -17.01
C ILE A 392 -5.48 14.79 -18.12
N ASP A 393 -4.92 14.23 -19.20
CA ASP A 393 -4.39 15.01 -20.31
C ASP A 393 -5.46 15.84 -21.04
N LYS A 394 -6.67 15.28 -21.19
CA LYS A 394 -7.81 16.00 -21.77
C LYS A 394 -8.27 17.12 -20.83
N SER A 395 -8.46 16.82 -19.55
CA SER A 395 -8.85 17.80 -18.52
C SER A 395 -7.85 18.96 -18.46
N MET A 396 -6.54 18.67 -18.43
CA MET A 396 -5.48 19.68 -18.37
C MET A 396 -5.52 20.62 -19.59
N LYS A 397 -5.79 20.10 -20.80
CA LYS A 397 -5.95 20.92 -22.01
C LYS A 397 -7.18 21.81 -21.93
N ASN A 398 -8.32 21.26 -21.50
CA ASN A 398 -9.58 22.00 -21.34
C ASN A 398 -9.43 23.13 -20.31
N PHE A 399 -8.85 22.84 -19.15
CA PHE A 399 -8.55 23.84 -18.11
C PHE A 399 -7.62 24.94 -18.64
N LYS A 400 -6.53 24.58 -19.32
CA LYS A 400 -5.58 25.56 -19.85
C LYS A 400 -6.23 26.48 -20.89
N ALA A 401 -7.11 25.96 -21.73
CA ALA A 401 -7.90 26.75 -22.68
C ALA A 401 -8.87 27.69 -21.95
N PHE A 402 -9.64 27.19 -20.98
CA PHE A 402 -10.58 27.97 -20.17
C PHE A 402 -9.90 29.14 -19.46
N PHE A 403 -8.82 28.89 -18.72
CA PHE A 403 -8.10 29.95 -18.02
C PHE A 403 -7.52 30.97 -18.99
N ARG A 404 -6.92 30.52 -20.11
CA ARG A 404 -6.35 31.43 -21.12
C ARG A 404 -7.43 32.30 -21.77
N TRP A 405 -8.63 31.76 -22.02
CA TRP A 405 -9.78 32.55 -22.48
C TRP A 405 -10.14 33.62 -21.45
N LEU A 406 -10.31 33.22 -20.19
CA LEU A 406 -10.71 34.11 -19.10
C LEU A 406 -9.68 35.23 -18.83
N TYR A 407 -8.38 34.99 -19.09
CA TYR A 407 -7.33 36.01 -18.96
C TYR A 407 -7.26 37.02 -20.12
N VAL A 408 -7.32 36.52 -21.36
CA VAL A 408 -6.84 37.29 -22.53
C VAL A 408 -7.98 37.68 -23.47
N GLY A 409 -9.12 36.99 -23.42
CA GLY A 409 -10.28 37.22 -24.31
C GLY A 409 -10.02 36.95 -25.80
N LYS A 410 -8.78 36.63 -26.20
CA LYS A 410 -8.39 36.25 -27.57
C LYS A 410 -7.97 34.80 -27.62
N MET A 411 -8.68 34.02 -28.43
CA MET A 411 -8.57 32.56 -28.56
C MET A 411 -8.58 32.17 -30.03
N THR A 412 -7.98 31.02 -30.37
CA THR A 412 -8.21 30.41 -31.68
C THR A 412 -9.57 29.70 -31.71
N GLN A 413 -10.09 29.40 -32.90
CA GLN A 413 -11.37 28.69 -33.03
C GLN A 413 -11.35 27.29 -32.37
N LYS A 414 -10.18 26.63 -32.35
CA LYS A 414 -9.99 25.36 -31.63
C LYS A 414 -10.06 25.56 -30.12
N ASP A 415 -9.45 26.62 -29.60
CA ASP A 415 -9.48 26.89 -28.16
C ASP A 415 -10.92 27.22 -27.71
N LEU A 416 -11.71 27.91 -28.53
CA LEU A 416 -13.14 28.17 -28.22
C LEU A 416 -13.96 26.87 -28.12
N ALA A 417 -13.67 25.88 -28.97
CA ALA A 417 -14.29 24.56 -28.85
C ALA A 417 -13.91 23.87 -27.54
N PHE A 418 -12.63 23.90 -27.14
CA PHE A 418 -12.20 23.37 -25.84
C PHE A 418 -12.84 24.08 -24.64
N VAL A 419 -13.10 25.39 -24.74
CA VAL A 419 -13.81 26.15 -23.70
C VAL A 419 -15.28 25.73 -23.63
N ALA A 420 -15.95 25.54 -24.77
CA ALA A 420 -17.33 25.06 -24.81
C ALA A 420 -17.45 23.60 -24.30
N ASP A 421 -16.50 22.75 -24.66
CA ASP A 421 -16.38 21.39 -24.14
C ASP A 421 -16.14 21.43 -22.62
N PHE A 422 -15.26 22.30 -22.12
CA PHE A 422 -15.07 22.47 -20.67
C PHE A 422 -16.36 22.89 -19.96
N LEU A 423 -17.07 23.89 -20.50
CA LEU A 423 -18.30 24.39 -19.88
C LEU A 423 -19.40 23.33 -19.85
N SER A 424 -19.56 22.57 -20.94
CA SER A 424 -20.50 21.45 -20.97
C SER A 424 -20.04 20.31 -20.06
N GLU A 425 -18.79 19.88 -20.11
CA GLU A 425 -18.31 18.73 -19.33
C GLU A 425 -18.30 18.96 -17.81
N HIS A 426 -18.07 20.19 -17.34
CA HIS A 426 -17.91 20.48 -15.91
C HIS A 426 -19.14 21.14 -15.25
N PHE A 427 -20.08 21.71 -16.01
CA PHE A 427 -21.20 22.47 -15.45
C PHE A 427 -22.61 22.01 -15.87
N SER A 428 -22.75 20.95 -16.69
CA SER A 428 -24.04 20.54 -17.27
C SER A 428 -24.94 19.61 -16.44
N ASN A 429 -24.58 19.26 -15.20
CA ASN A 429 -25.36 18.29 -14.43
C ASN A 429 -26.59 18.91 -13.73
N GLU A 430 -27.79 18.58 -14.24
CA GLU A 430 -29.09 18.95 -13.68
C GLU A 430 -29.47 18.20 -12.37
N GLU A 431 -28.88 17.02 -12.10
CA GLU A 431 -29.38 16.11 -11.04
C GLU A 431 -28.80 16.32 -9.62
N LEU A 432 -27.80 17.19 -9.45
CA LEU A 432 -27.11 17.39 -8.16
C LEU A 432 -27.67 18.52 -7.29
N PHE A 433 -28.67 19.25 -7.78
CA PHE A 433 -29.28 20.35 -7.03
C PHE A 433 -29.93 19.91 -5.71
N ASP A 434 -30.32 18.63 -5.58
CA ASP A 434 -31.14 18.14 -4.44
C ASP A 434 -30.42 17.21 -3.45
N ARG A 435 -29.16 16.79 -3.68
CA ARG A 435 -28.46 15.88 -2.75
C ARG A 435 -27.21 16.51 -2.12
N LYS A 436 -27.41 17.06 -0.92
CA LYS A 436 -26.37 17.35 0.10
C LYS A 436 -25.29 18.39 -0.24
N GLY A 437 -25.63 19.50 -0.90
CA GLY A 437 -24.78 20.70 -0.87
C GLY A 437 -23.37 20.56 -1.46
N LYS A 438 -23.12 19.55 -2.30
CA LYS A 438 -21.97 19.46 -3.20
C LYS A 438 -22.43 20.02 -4.56
N TYR A 439 -22.08 21.27 -4.84
CA TYR A 439 -22.69 22.05 -5.92
C TYR A 439 -22.08 21.80 -7.31
N PHE A 440 -20.91 21.15 -7.37
CA PHE A 440 -20.25 20.88 -8.63
C PHE A 440 -19.61 19.51 -8.64
N ASN A 441 -19.84 18.76 -9.72
CA ASN A 441 -19.04 17.58 -10.03
C ASN A 441 -17.89 18.01 -10.95
N VAL A 442 -17.12 19.02 -10.53
CA VAL A 442 -15.95 19.46 -11.29
C VAL A 442 -14.89 18.38 -11.11
N GLU A 443 -14.93 17.35 -11.95
CA GLU A 443 -13.79 16.66 -12.56
C GLU A 443 -14.07 15.17 -12.83
N ARG A 444 -14.00 14.81 -14.12
CA ARG A 444 -13.93 13.41 -14.59
C ARG A 444 -12.72 12.63 -14.07
N VAL A 445 -11.77 13.30 -13.43
CA VAL A 445 -10.64 12.65 -12.74
C VAL A 445 -11.09 12.12 -11.38
N GLY A 446 -12.00 12.83 -10.69
CA GLY A 446 -12.50 12.44 -9.37
C GLY A 446 -13.27 11.12 -9.37
N GLN A 447 -14.03 10.82 -10.43
CA GLN A 447 -14.75 9.54 -10.54
C GLN A 447 -13.84 8.30 -10.58
N TYR A 448 -12.53 8.46 -10.85
CA TYR A 448 -11.57 7.34 -10.79
C TYR A 448 -10.84 7.24 -9.44
N LEU A 449 -10.91 8.30 -8.62
CA LEU A 449 -10.13 8.44 -7.38
C LEU A 449 -10.98 8.46 -6.11
N LYS A 450 -12.29 8.71 -6.22
CA LYS A 450 -13.22 8.57 -5.09
C LYS A 450 -13.30 7.11 -4.67
N ASP A 451 -13.39 6.87 -3.36
CA ASP A 451 -13.51 5.56 -2.71
C ASP A 451 -14.98 5.33 -2.30
N GLU A 452 -15.90 5.44 -3.28
CA GLU A 452 -17.34 5.25 -3.08
C GLU A 452 -17.80 4.16 -4.07
N ASP A 453 -18.47 3.09 -3.64
CA ASP A 453 -18.95 1.96 -4.49
C ASP A 453 -20.03 2.38 -5.53
N GLU A 454 -19.71 3.31 -6.42
CA GLU A 454 -20.58 3.87 -7.44
C GLU A 454 -19.92 3.81 -8.83
N ASP A 455 -20.74 3.52 -9.84
CA ASP A 455 -20.34 3.47 -11.25
C ASP A 455 -19.78 4.82 -11.73
N LEU A 456 -18.94 4.78 -12.77
CA LEU A 456 -18.42 6.00 -13.39
C LEU A 456 -19.60 6.87 -13.89
N VAL A 457 -19.74 8.06 -13.32
CA VAL A 457 -20.80 9.02 -13.68
C VAL A 457 -20.69 9.47 -15.14
N SER A 458 -19.48 9.50 -15.69
CA SER A 458 -19.21 9.87 -17.09
C SER A 458 -18.04 9.06 -17.67
N PRO A 459 -18.29 7.82 -18.13
CA PRO A 459 -17.24 7.00 -18.75
C PRO A 459 -16.72 7.67 -20.04
N PRO A 460 -15.46 7.41 -20.44
CA PRO A 460 -14.93 7.92 -21.69
C PRO A 460 -15.72 7.34 -22.86
N ASN A 461 -15.99 8.17 -23.87
CA ASN A 461 -16.71 7.70 -25.05
C ASN A 461 -15.81 6.73 -25.84
N MET A 462 -16.16 5.44 -25.81
CA MET A 462 -15.49 4.37 -26.54
C MET A 462 -16.06 4.16 -27.96
N GLU A 463 -17.15 4.85 -28.31
CA GLU A 463 -17.78 4.75 -29.63
C GLU A 463 -16.80 5.21 -30.73
N GLY A 464 -16.40 4.27 -31.60
CA GLY A 464 -15.46 4.51 -32.70
C GLY A 464 -14.06 3.94 -32.47
N ASN A 465 -13.79 3.26 -31.36
CA ASN A 465 -12.55 2.52 -31.20
C ASN A 465 -12.57 1.23 -32.04
N ASN A 466 -11.81 1.23 -33.15
CA ASN A 466 -11.71 0.10 -34.08
C ASN A 466 -11.31 -1.22 -33.39
N TRP A 467 -10.54 -1.17 -32.29
CA TRP A 467 -10.14 -2.37 -31.56
C TRP A 467 -11.30 -2.98 -30.78
N LEU A 468 -12.10 -2.15 -30.09
CA LEU A 468 -13.27 -2.62 -29.35
C LEU A 468 -14.30 -3.23 -30.30
N SER A 469 -14.62 -2.54 -31.40
CA SER A 469 -15.53 -3.07 -32.42
C SER A 469 -15.02 -4.38 -33.03
N PHE A 470 -13.70 -4.55 -33.18
CA PHE A 470 -13.11 -5.79 -33.66
C PHE A 470 -13.21 -6.93 -32.63
N VAL A 471 -12.96 -6.63 -31.35
CA VAL A 471 -13.07 -7.59 -30.25
C VAL A 471 -14.51 -8.06 -30.09
N GLU A 472 -15.48 -7.14 -30.06
CA GLU A 472 -16.93 -7.46 -29.99
C GLU A 472 -17.41 -8.30 -31.18
N GLN A 473 -16.89 -8.04 -32.38
CA GLN A 473 -17.31 -8.75 -33.60
C GLN A 473 -16.73 -10.17 -33.73
N ILE A 474 -15.55 -10.44 -33.18
CA ILE A 474 -14.80 -11.68 -33.45
C ILE A 474 -14.65 -12.57 -32.22
N VAL A 475 -14.64 -12.00 -31.01
CA VAL A 475 -14.32 -12.73 -29.78
C VAL A 475 -15.61 -13.24 -29.14
N CYS A 476 -16.10 -14.38 -29.61
CA CYS A 476 -17.13 -15.15 -28.90
C CYS A 476 -16.53 -15.85 -27.67
N GLY A 477 -16.39 -15.13 -26.56
CA GLY A 477 -16.05 -15.66 -25.24
C GLY A 477 -14.68 -15.22 -24.68
N PRO A 478 -14.47 -15.31 -23.35
CA PRO A 478 -13.25 -14.85 -22.69
C PRO A 478 -12.04 -15.62 -23.20
N LYS A 479 -11.00 -14.90 -23.64
CA LYS A 479 -9.72 -15.49 -24.05
C LYS A 479 -8.69 -15.26 -22.94
N PRO A 480 -7.92 -16.28 -22.54
CA PRO A 480 -6.98 -16.17 -21.41
C PRO A 480 -5.82 -15.18 -21.62
N LEU A 481 -5.64 -14.67 -22.85
CA LEU A 481 -4.59 -13.71 -23.21
C LEU A 481 -5.12 -12.31 -23.52
N ILE A 482 -6.44 -12.13 -23.61
CA ILE A 482 -7.05 -10.82 -23.82
C ILE A 482 -7.61 -10.38 -22.48
N LEU A 483 -7.22 -9.18 -22.07
CA LEU A 483 -7.75 -8.56 -20.85
C LEU A 483 -9.18 -8.11 -21.14
N ASP A 484 -10.11 -8.50 -20.26
CA ASP A 484 -11.47 -8.00 -20.32
C ASP A 484 -11.45 -6.51 -19.95
N LEU A 485 -12.00 -5.68 -20.83
CA LEU A 485 -12.19 -4.26 -20.54
C LEU A 485 -13.43 -4.13 -19.66
N ILE A 486 -13.23 -3.64 -18.44
CA ILE A 486 -14.33 -3.31 -17.54
C ILE A 486 -14.73 -1.87 -17.85
N GLU A 487 -15.74 -1.72 -18.71
CA GLU A 487 -16.18 -0.44 -19.27
C GLU A 487 -16.99 0.40 -18.27
N ASN A 488 -17.80 -0.24 -17.41
CA ASN A 488 -18.78 0.43 -16.55
C ASN A 488 -18.55 0.28 -15.04
N HIS A 489 -17.72 -0.68 -14.64
CA HIS A 489 -17.41 -0.97 -13.23
C HIS A 489 -15.90 -0.88 -12.99
N GLU A 490 -15.54 -0.70 -11.72
CA GLU A 490 -14.18 -0.75 -11.18
C GLU A 490 -13.38 0.56 -11.24
N GLN A 491 -13.46 1.27 -10.10
CA GLN A 491 -12.55 2.33 -9.69
C GLN A 491 -11.14 1.77 -9.50
N MET A 492 -10.14 2.66 -9.47
CA MET A 492 -8.73 2.25 -9.29
C MET A 492 -8.49 1.47 -7.99
N PHE A 493 -9.34 1.62 -6.98
CA PHE A 493 -9.25 0.94 -5.69
C PHE A 493 -9.73 -0.52 -5.73
N GLU A 494 -10.79 -0.85 -6.48
CA GLU A 494 -11.29 -2.23 -6.58
C GLU A 494 -10.23 -3.15 -7.20
N HIS A 495 -9.47 -2.65 -8.16
CA HIS A 495 -8.36 -3.36 -8.80
C HIS A 495 -7.13 -3.63 -7.90
N ILE A 496 -7.02 -2.99 -6.74
CA ILE A 496 -5.93 -3.24 -5.76
C ILE A 496 -6.41 -4.17 -4.62
N CYS A 497 -7.71 -4.44 -4.56
CA CYS A 497 -8.33 -5.34 -3.57
C CYS A 497 -8.48 -6.79 -4.06
N LEU A 498 -8.41 -7.01 -5.38
CA LEU A 498 -8.20 -8.31 -6.03
C LEU A 498 -6.71 -8.68 -6.04
#